data_AF-A0AAX2ZH28-F1
#
_entry.id   AF-A0AAX2ZH28-F1
#
_cell.length_a   1.000
_cell.length_b   1.000
_cell.length_c   1.000
_cell.angle_alpha   90.00
_cell.angle_beta   90.00
_cell.angle_gamma   90.00
#
_symmetry.space_group_name_H-M   'P 1'
#
loop_
_entity.id
_entity.type
_entity.pdbx_description
1 polymer ?
#
loop_
_entity_poly.entity_id
_entity_poly.type
_entity_poly.pdbx_seq_one_letter_code
_entity_poly.pdbx_strand_id
1 'polypeptide(L)'
;MSYINNGVIKNVSSEQIYKSLKNGNSDTSRKQASFQICVSATKIMQCVNLYRTCWHAGNRTGSSTSIGIEICQYDDKALQEKAYKNAAELVKIILTEIKTVKKVLQHNYWSRKN
;
A
#
# COMPACT_ATOMS: atom_id res chain seq x y z
N MET A 1 -1.09 -3.48 -10.57
CA MET A 1 -1.27 -2.74 -9.30
C MET A 1 -1.80 -3.72 -8.27
N SER A 2 -1.26 -3.69 -7.06
CA SER A 2 -1.73 -4.55 -5.95
C SER A 2 -2.16 -3.66 -4.79
N TYR A 3 -3.40 -3.87 -4.35
CA TYR A 3 -3.99 -3.18 -3.23
C TYR A 3 -3.89 -4.06 -1.99
N ILE A 4 -3.31 -3.51 -0.92
CA ILE A 4 -3.20 -4.18 0.37
C ILE A 4 -3.98 -3.37 1.39
N ASN A 5 -4.74 -4.11 2.19
CA ASN A 5 -5.38 -3.58 3.37
C ASN A 5 -4.58 -4.06 4.58
N ASN A 6 -3.93 -3.13 5.29
CA ASN A 6 -3.30 -3.37 6.59
C ASN A 6 -4.36 -3.62 7.68
N GLY A 7 -5.14 -4.68 7.56
CA GLY A 7 -6.16 -5.09 8.52
C GLY A 7 -5.63 -5.48 9.91
N VAL A 8 -4.37 -5.14 10.24
CA VAL A 8 -3.69 -5.55 11.47
C VAL A 8 -3.65 -4.44 12.52
N ILE A 9 -3.58 -3.15 12.13
CA ILE A 9 -3.51 -2.03 13.09
C ILE A 9 -4.35 -0.84 12.60
N LYS A 10 -5.29 -0.40 13.44
CA LYS A 10 -6.19 0.71 13.15
C LYS A 10 -5.69 2.04 13.70
N ASN A 11 -6.18 3.14 13.13
CA ASN A 11 -5.91 4.53 13.47
C ASN A 11 -4.41 4.91 13.40
N VAL A 12 -3.64 4.26 12.53
CA VAL A 12 -2.24 4.62 12.26
C VAL A 12 -2.17 5.53 11.04
N SER A 13 -1.59 6.71 11.22
CA SER A 13 -1.41 7.67 10.13
C SER A 13 -0.40 7.18 9.07
N SER A 14 -0.54 7.70 7.85
CA SER A 14 0.41 7.47 6.75
C SER A 14 1.85 7.83 7.14
N GLU A 15 2.03 8.86 7.97
CA GLU A 15 3.32 9.31 8.48
C GLU A 15 3.96 8.32 9.44
N GLN A 16 3.17 7.76 10.36
CA GLN A 16 3.66 6.74 11.28
C GLN A 16 4.04 5.47 10.52
N ILE A 17 3.26 5.09 9.51
CA ILE A 17 3.59 3.98 8.61
C ILE A 17 4.89 4.26 7.84
N TYR A 18 5.04 5.45 7.26
CA TYR A 18 6.26 5.86 6.57
C TYR A 18 7.50 5.81 7.47
N LYS A 19 7.39 6.30 8.70
CA LYS A 19 8.48 6.23 9.70
C LYS A 19 8.79 4.79 10.09
N SER A 20 7.75 3.96 10.29
CA SER A 20 7.91 2.53 10.60
C SER A 20 8.64 1.77 9.50
N LEU A 21 8.32 2.02 8.23
CA LEU A 21 9.03 1.43 7.09
C LEU A 21 10.51 1.82 7.06
N LYS A 22 10.83 3.09 7.37
CA LYS A 22 12.23 3.53 7.45
C LYS A 22 12.99 2.84 8.59
N ASN A 23 12.35 2.74 9.76
CA ASN A 23 12.97 2.15 10.94
C ASN A 23 13.05 0.61 10.86
N GLY A 24 12.11 -0.03 10.16
CA GLY A 24 12.05 -1.47 10.04
C GLY A 24 13.10 -2.10 9.15
N ASN A 25 13.72 -1.34 8.24
CA ASN A 25 14.85 -1.83 7.46
C ASN A 25 16.09 -2.16 8.32
N SER A 26 16.18 -1.61 9.54
CA SER A 26 17.29 -1.85 10.47
C SER A 26 17.11 -3.10 11.33
N ASP A 27 15.93 -3.73 11.30
CA ASP A 27 15.59 -4.88 12.13
C ASP A 27 15.42 -6.14 11.27
N THR A 28 16.52 -6.87 11.10
CA THR A 28 16.58 -8.09 10.28
C THR A 28 15.85 -9.28 10.91
N SER A 29 15.39 -9.18 12.15
CA SER A 29 14.65 -10.24 12.84
C SER A 29 13.17 -10.30 12.41
N ARG A 30 12.66 -9.22 11.80
CA ARG A 30 11.28 -9.13 11.32
C ARG A 30 11.17 -9.48 9.84
N LYS A 31 10.04 -10.08 9.45
CA LYS A 31 9.65 -10.17 8.04
C LYS A 31 9.54 -8.75 7.49
N GLN A 32 10.47 -8.37 6.63
CA GLN A 32 10.51 -7.04 6.03
C GLN A 32 9.42 -6.94 4.97
N ALA A 33 8.34 -6.22 5.31
CA ALA A 33 7.34 -5.81 4.35
C ALA A 33 7.60 -4.36 3.92
N SER A 34 7.42 -4.07 2.64
CA SER A 34 7.55 -2.72 2.11
C SER A 34 6.61 -2.52 0.94
N PHE A 35 6.12 -1.31 0.74
CA PHE A 35 5.21 -0.92 -0.34
C PHE A 35 5.50 0.53 -0.74
N GLN A 36 5.06 0.90 -1.93
CA GLN A 36 5.45 2.17 -2.53
C GLN A 36 4.61 3.33 -2.02
N ILE A 37 3.30 3.14 -1.77
CA ILE A 37 2.41 4.23 -1.35
C ILE A 37 1.54 3.83 -0.16
N CYS A 38 1.38 4.75 0.79
CA CYS A 38 0.39 4.69 1.86
C CYS A 38 -0.66 5.79 1.67
N VAL A 39 -1.94 5.46 1.81
CA VAL A 39 -3.08 6.36 1.65
C VAL A 39 -3.87 6.41 2.95
N SER A 40 -4.07 7.61 3.47
CA SER A 40 -4.88 7.88 4.66
C SER A 40 -6.06 8.79 4.31
N ALA A 41 -6.94 9.06 5.28
CA ALA A 41 -8.08 9.95 5.09
C ALA A 41 -7.65 11.41 4.81
N THR A 42 -6.45 11.81 5.24
CA THR A 42 -5.97 13.20 5.18
C THR A 42 -4.73 13.39 4.32
N LYS A 43 -4.01 12.31 3.99
CA LYS A 43 -2.74 12.38 3.28
C LYS A 43 -2.39 11.11 2.52
N ILE A 44 -1.69 11.29 1.41
CA ILE A 44 -1.05 10.23 0.63
C ILE A 44 0.46 10.40 0.72
N MET A 45 1.19 9.31 0.98
CA MET A 45 2.64 9.32 1.10
C MET A 45 3.26 8.26 0.19
N GLN A 46 4.19 8.68 -0.67
CA GLN A 46 5.07 7.77 -1.37
C GLN A 46 6.25 7.40 -0.45
N CYS A 47 6.28 6.13 -0.03
CA CYS A 47 7.30 5.58 0.86
C CYS A 47 8.55 5.12 0.08
N VAL A 48 8.33 4.54 -1.10
CA VAL A 48 9.39 4.01 -1.98
C VAL A 48 9.10 4.47 -3.41
N ASN A 49 10.15 4.69 -4.20
CA ASN A 49 10.01 5.01 -5.63
C ASN A 49 9.14 3.95 -6.35
N LEU A 50 8.20 4.40 -7.18
CA LEU A 50 7.20 3.54 -7.85
C LEU A 50 7.83 2.43 -8.72
N TYR A 51 9.06 2.65 -9.22
CA TYR A 51 9.79 1.72 -10.08
C TYR A 51 10.74 0.80 -9.32
N ARG A 52 10.77 0.87 -7.98
CA ARG A 52 11.52 -0.08 -7.15
C ARG A 52 10.62 -1.20 -6.67
N THR A 53 11.16 -2.41 -6.68
CA THR A 53 10.53 -3.60 -6.10
C THR A 53 10.36 -3.44 -4.59
N CYS A 54 9.20 -3.87 -4.11
CA CYS A 54 8.79 -3.83 -2.71
C CYS A 54 8.26 -5.20 -2.29
N TRP A 55 8.33 -5.56 -1.00
CA TRP A 55 7.93 -6.87 -0.48
C TRP A 55 6.54 -6.80 0.14
N HIS A 56 5.50 -6.99 -0.68
CA HIS A 56 4.12 -6.72 -0.24
C HIS A 56 3.07 -7.72 -0.71
N ALA A 57 3.28 -8.40 -1.84
CA ALA A 57 2.23 -9.22 -2.46
C ALA A 57 2.19 -10.68 -1.93
N GLY A 58 3.02 -11.03 -0.94
CA GLY A 58 3.14 -12.39 -0.41
C GLY A 58 3.77 -13.42 -1.36
N ASN A 59 4.09 -13.02 -2.59
CA ASN A 59 4.85 -13.81 -3.56
C ASN A 59 5.78 -12.91 -4.39
N ARG A 60 6.74 -13.53 -5.10
CA ARG A 60 7.73 -12.81 -5.92
C ARG A 60 7.09 -12.06 -7.07
N THR A 61 6.20 -12.72 -7.82
CA THR A 61 5.59 -12.18 -9.04
C THR A 61 4.82 -10.89 -8.78
N GLY A 62 3.92 -10.87 -7.81
CA GLY A 62 3.17 -9.68 -7.42
C GLY A 62 4.10 -8.58 -6.94
N SER A 63 5.09 -8.91 -6.10
CA SER A 63 6.04 -7.96 -5.54
C SER A 63 6.92 -7.29 -6.62
N SER A 64 7.31 -8.03 -7.66
CA SER A 64 8.18 -7.51 -8.73
C SER A 64 7.45 -6.91 -9.94
N THR A 65 6.13 -7.12 -10.06
CA THR A 65 5.34 -6.68 -11.22
C THR A 65 4.21 -5.72 -10.86
N SER A 66 4.19 -5.21 -9.64
CA SER A 66 3.15 -4.29 -9.21
C SER A 66 3.66 -3.19 -8.29
N ILE A 67 2.93 -2.07 -8.31
CA ILE A 67 2.98 -1.04 -7.29
C ILE A 67 2.08 -1.52 -6.14
N GLY A 68 2.60 -1.50 -4.92
CA GLY A 68 1.88 -1.74 -3.68
C GLY A 68 1.30 -0.45 -3.11
N ILE A 69 -0.02 -0.44 -2.91
CA ILE A 69 -0.74 0.64 -2.22
C ILE A 69 -1.37 0.07 -0.96
N GLU A 70 -1.10 0.73 0.16
CA GLU A 70 -1.71 0.46 1.46
C GLU A 70 -2.71 1.56 1.83
N ILE A 71 -3.88 1.19 2.32
CA ILE A 71 -4.82 2.15 2.95
C ILE A 71 -4.80 2.00 4.47
N CYS A 72 -4.61 3.12 5.17
CA CYS A 72 -4.79 3.22 6.61
C CYS A 72 -6.19 2.75 7.02
N GLN A 73 -6.26 1.95 8.08
CA GLN A 73 -7.52 1.50 8.66
C GLN A 73 -7.94 2.43 9.79
N TYR A 74 -9.24 2.70 9.89
CA TYR A 74 -9.83 3.56 10.91
C TYR A 74 -11.00 2.83 11.60
N ASP A 75 -11.22 3.12 12.88
CA ASP A 75 -12.47 2.74 13.55
C ASP A 75 -13.62 3.67 13.16
N ASP A 76 -13.30 4.93 12.86
CA ASP A 76 -14.25 5.91 12.34
C ASP A 76 -14.61 5.58 10.87
N LYS A 77 -15.90 5.34 10.62
CA LYS A 77 -16.42 4.98 9.29
C LYS A 77 -16.24 6.09 8.27
N ALA A 78 -16.42 7.35 8.64
CA ALA A 78 -16.29 8.48 7.72
C ALA A 78 -14.83 8.68 7.29
N LEU A 79 -13.89 8.52 8.21
CA LEU A 79 -12.45 8.51 7.89
C LEU A 79 -12.10 7.32 7.00
N GLN A 80 -12.66 6.14 7.28
CA GLN A 80 -12.41 4.95 6.47
C GLN A 80 -12.92 5.12 5.03
N GLU A 81 -14.14 5.63 4.85
CA GLU A 81 -14.71 5.94 3.54
C GLU A 81 -13.87 6.98 2.78
N LYS A 82 -13.39 8.01 3.49
CA LYS A 82 -12.53 9.03 2.89
C LYS A 82 -11.20 8.44 2.41
N ALA A 83 -10.58 7.56 3.20
CA ALA A 83 -9.35 6.89 2.79
C ALA A 83 -9.57 5.99 1.55
N TYR A 84 -10.72 5.32 1.44
CA TYR A 84 -11.10 4.55 0.25
C TYR A 84 -11.27 5.44 -0.99
N LYS A 85 -11.95 6.59 -0.86
CA LYS A 85 -12.10 7.55 -1.96
C LYS A 85 -10.75 8.09 -2.44
N ASN A 86 -9.88 8.50 -1.50
CA ASN A 86 -8.53 8.99 -1.82
C ASN A 86 -7.71 7.94 -2.59
N ALA A 87 -7.82 6.66 -2.22
CA ALA A 87 -7.09 5.60 -2.92
C ALA A 87 -7.67 5.30 -4.31
N ALA A 88 -9.00 5.35 -4.47
CA ALA A 88 -9.62 5.21 -5.78
C ALA A 88 -9.17 6.32 -6.74
N GLU A 89 -9.12 7.57 -6.26
CA GLU A 89 -8.61 8.71 -7.04
C GLU A 89 -7.12 8.54 -7.39
N LEU A 90 -6.29 8.11 -6.44
CA LEU A 90 -4.89 7.81 -6.70
C LEU A 90 -4.72 6.72 -7.77
N VAL A 91 -5.50 5.63 -7.67
CA VAL A 91 -5.46 4.54 -8.64
C VAL A 91 -5.84 5.04 -10.03
N LYS A 92 -6.85 5.91 -10.14
CA LYS A 92 -7.23 6.55 -11.40
C LYS A 92 -6.06 7.35 -11.99
N ILE A 93 -5.38 8.16 -11.17
CA ILE A 93 -4.19 8.92 -11.60
C ILE A 93 -3.10 7.95 -12.10
N ILE A 94 -2.78 6.90 -11.34
CA ILE A 94 -1.73 5.94 -11.72
C ILE A 94 -2.05 5.21 -13.02
N LEU A 95 -3.30 4.79 -13.23
CA LEU A 95 -3.71 4.16 -14.49
C LEU A 95 -3.64 5.12 -15.68
N THR A 96 -3.86 6.42 -15.44
CA THR A 96 -3.80 7.46 -16.47
C THR A 96 -2.37 7.78 -16.83
N GLU A 97 -1.51 8.02 -15.84
CA GLU A 97 -0.14 8.50 -16.02
C GLU A 97 0.85 7.36 -16.31
N ILE A 98 0.69 6.19 -15.69
CA ILE A 98 1.64 5.08 -15.78
C ILE A 98 1.09 4.02 -16.74
N LYS A 99 1.35 4.19 -18.04
CA LYS A 99 0.79 3.35 -19.11
C LYS A 99 1.11 1.86 -19.01
N THR A 100 2.17 1.48 -18.29
CA THR A 100 2.54 0.07 -18.05
C THR A 100 1.64 -0.60 -17.01
N VAL A 101 0.92 0.16 -16.19
CA VAL A 101 -0.06 -0.38 -15.24
C VAL A 101 -1.39 -0.59 -15.96
N LYS A 102 -1.77 -1.85 -16.17
CA LYS A 102 -2.99 -2.22 -16.92
C LYS A 102 -4.16 -2.69 -16.08
N LYS A 103 -3.92 -3.09 -14.83
CA LYS A 103 -4.93 -3.71 -13.98
C LYS A 103 -4.71 -3.40 -12.50
N VAL A 104 -5.82 -3.37 -11.77
CA VAL A 104 -5.90 -3.24 -10.32
C VAL A 104 -6.29 -4.60 -9.76
N LEU A 105 -5.49 -5.12 -8.84
CA LEU A 105 -5.68 -6.43 -8.21
C LEU A 105 -5.63 -6.26 -6.70
N GLN A 106 -6.40 -7.06 -5.97
CA GLN A 106 -6.30 -7.15 -4.52
C GLN A 106 -5.13 -8.06 -4.12
N HIS A 107 -4.63 -7.93 -2.90
CA HIS A 107 -3.55 -8.77 -2.37
C HIS A 107 -3.88 -10.27 -2.43
N ASN A 108 -5.13 -10.65 -2.15
CA ASN A 108 -5.59 -12.04 -2.20
C ASN A 108 -5.40 -12.71 -3.57
N TYR A 109 -5.43 -11.94 -4.66
CA TYR A 109 -5.15 -12.46 -6.01
C TYR A 109 -3.74 -13.05 -6.09
N TRP A 110 -2.78 -12.47 -5.37
CA TRP A 110 -1.39 -12.89 -5.38
C TRP A 110 -1.11 -13.98 -4.35
N SER A 111 -1.52 -13.76 -3.11
CA SER A 111 -1.14 -14.63 -1.99
C SER A 111 -2.19 -15.66 -1.61
N ARG A 112 -3.42 -15.54 -2.13
CA ARG A 112 -4.62 -16.27 -1.66
C ARG A 112 -4.97 -16.01 -0.20
N LYS A 113 -4.34 -15.01 0.42
CA LYS A 113 -4.63 -14.58 1.80
C LYS A 113 -5.86 -13.68 1.80
N ASN A 114 -6.80 -13.94 2.71
CA ASN A 114 -7.98 -13.10 2.94
C ASN A 114 -7.63 -11.86 3.77
#